data_AF-A0A7C4A6X6-F1
#
_entry.id   AF-A0A7C4A6X6-F1
#
_cell.length_a   1.000
_cell.length_b   1.000
_cell.length_c   1.000
_cell.angle_alpha   90.00
_cell.angle_beta   90.00
_cell.angle_gamma   90.00
#
_symmetry.space_group_name_H-M   'P 1'
#
loop_
_entity.id
_entity.type
_entity.pdbx_description
1 polymer ?
#
loop_
_entity_poly.entity_id
_entity_poly.type
_entity_poly.pdbx_seq_one_letter_code
_entity_poly.pdbx_strand_id
1 'polypeptide(L)'
;MSETRSAPAFPGIARVTFIIHFIVALVIGVLLLFIPITFGSWFGYPESPGVEAVIRAFGAILLGLGAGTSLCGIFASRWEPVEYVVRGEIAYLVLQTIVFVVSAIIGSGPVLGNVVFAIISVILLVLFIISWVSRPK
;
A
#
# COMPACT_ATOMS: atom_id res chain seq x y z
N MET A 1 -33.32 15.51 27.59
CA MET A 1 -32.80 15.80 26.24
C MET A 1 -31.54 14.99 26.05
N SER A 2 -31.59 13.89 25.29
CA SER A 2 -30.39 13.12 24.97
C SER A 2 -29.63 13.84 23.87
N GLU A 3 -28.42 14.32 24.16
CA GLU A 3 -27.51 14.79 23.12
C GLU A 3 -27.22 13.61 22.18
N THR A 4 -27.81 13.63 21.00
CA THR A 4 -27.35 12.83 19.88
C THR A 4 -25.98 13.37 19.50
N ARG A 5 -24.92 12.88 20.16
CA ARG A 5 -23.55 13.08 19.68
C ARG A 5 -23.49 12.49 18.28
N SER A 6 -23.50 13.36 17.27
CA SER A 6 -23.22 12.97 15.89
C SER A 6 -21.87 12.26 15.89
N ALA A 7 -21.83 11.01 15.42
CA ALA A 7 -20.58 10.28 15.29
C ALA A 7 -19.57 11.15 14.52
N PRO A 8 -18.31 11.22 14.95
CA PRO A 8 -17.33 12.05 14.28
C PRO A 8 -17.16 11.60 12.83
N ALA A 9 -17.20 12.56 11.91
CA ALA A 9 -17.13 12.31 10.47
C ALA A 9 -15.78 11.70 10.07
N PHE A 10 -15.82 10.83 9.05
CA PHE A 10 -14.62 10.25 8.46
C PHE A 10 -13.71 11.34 7.87
N PRO A 11 -12.40 11.40 8.21
CA PRO A 11 -11.52 12.45 7.72
C PRO A 11 -11.44 12.44 6.18
N GLY A 12 -11.65 13.60 5.54
CA GLY A 12 -11.56 13.71 4.09
C GLY A 12 -10.20 13.26 3.54
N ILE A 13 -9.11 13.57 4.26
CA ILE A 13 -7.76 13.13 3.90
C ILE A 13 -7.62 11.60 3.93
N ALA A 14 -8.27 10.91 4.88
CA ALA A 14 -8.21 9.45 4.95
C ALA A 14 -8.87 8.83 3.72
N ARG A 15 -10.00 9.38 3.25
CA ARG A 15 -10.65 8.91 2.02
C ARG A 15 -9.75 9.08 0.80
N VAL A 16 -9.08 10.23 0.68
CA VAL A 16 -8.12 10.48 -0.40
C VAL A 16 -6.95 9.49 -0.33
N THR A 17 -6.38 9.25 0.86
CA THR A 17 -5.32 8.26 1.07
C THR A 17 -5.74 6.87 0.59
N PHE A 18 -6.93 6.40 0.97
CA PHE A 18 -7.44 5.10 0.55
C PHE A 18 -7.70 5.03 -0.96
N ILE A 19 -8.14 6.10 -1.61
CA ILE A 19 -8.30 6.15 -3.08
C ILE A 19 -6.94 6.03 -3.77
N ILE A 20 -5.95 6.79 -3.32
CA ILE A 20 -4.59 6.74 -3.89
C ILE A 20 -4.01 5.34 -3.69
N HIS A 21 -4.13 4.80 -2.47
CA HIS A 21 -3.63 3.46 -2.15
C HIS A 21 -4.32 2.38 -2.99
N PHE A 22 -5.64 2.46 -3.17
CA PHE A 22 -6.40 1.58 -4.05
C PHE A 22 -5.86 1.60 -5.48
N ILE A 23 -5.66 2.78 -6.07
CA ILE A 23 -5.17 2.91 -7.45
C ILE A 23 -3.76 2.32 -7.58
N VAL A 24 -2.86 2.66 -6.64
CA VAL A 24 -1.48 2.17 -6.67
C VAL A 24 -1.44 0.64 -6.52
N ALA A 25 -2.14 0.09 -5.53
CA ALA A 25 -2.20 -1.35 -5.29
C ALA A 25 -2.87 -2.10 -6.44
N LEU A 26 -3.93 -1.53 -7.03
CA LEU A 26 -4.62 -2.11 -8.18
C LEU A 26 -3.70 -2.16 -9.41
N VAL A 27 -3.10 -1.03 -9.78
CA VAL A 27 -2.26 -0.94 -10.99
C VAL A 27 -1.03 -1.83 -10.84
N ILE A 28 -0.28 -1.70 -9.75
CA ILE A 28 0.92 -2.50 -9.52
C ILE A 28 0.56 -3.98 -9.36
N GLY A 29 -0.50 -4.29 -8.61
CA GLY A 29 -0.97 -5.65 -8.38
C GLY A 29 -1.40 -6.36 -9.66
N VAL A 30 -2.17 -5.69 -10.54
CA VAL A 30 -2.57 -6.23 -11.85
C VAL A 30 -1.35 -6.49 -12.73
N LEU A 31 -0.42 -5.54 -12.81
CA LEU A 31 0.78 -5.68 -13.63
C LEU A 31 1.67 -6.84 -13.15
N LEU A 32 1.86 -6.99 -11.84
CA LEU A 32 2.61 -8.12 -11.25
C LEU A 32 1.87 -9.46 -11.39
N LEU A 33 0.54 -9.47 -11.35
CA LEU A 33 -0.23 -10.71 -11.46
C LEU A 33 -0.24 -11.27 -12.90
N PHE A 34 -0.40 -10.41 -13.90
CA PHE A 34 -0.61 -10.82 -15.29
C PHE A 34 0.64 -10.74 -16.16
N ILE A 35 1.50 -9.73 -15.95
CA ILE A 35 2.72 -9.51 -16.75
C ILE A 35 3.97 -9.27 -15.87
N PRO A 36 4.25 -10.15 -14.89
CA PRO A 36 5.32 -9.96 -13.89
C PRO A 36 6.70 -9.71 -14.48
N ILE A 37 7.09 -10.47 -15.52
CA ILE A 37 8.43 -10.37 -16.13
C ILE A 37 8.59 -9.06 -16.89
N THR A 38 7.60 -8.71 -17.72
CA THR A 38 7.61 -7.44 -18.47
C THR A 38 7.62 -6.25 -17.52
N PHE A 39 6.74 -6.24 -16.51
CA PHE A 39 6.69 -5.15 -15.54
C PHE A 39 7.97 -5.06 -14.70
N GLY A 40 8.51 -6.20 -14.23
CA GLY A 40 9.78 -6.26 -13.50
C GLY A 40 10.96 -5.71 -14.32
N SER A 41 10.99 -5.98 -15.63
CA SER A 41 12.05 -5.50 -16.52
C SER A 41 12.13 -3.97 -16.62
N TRP A 42 11.00 -3.25 -16.46
CA TRP A 42 10.99 -1.77 -16.43
C TRP A 42 11.80 -1.21 -15.27
N PHE A 43 12.01 -2.00 -14.23
CA PHE A 43 12.77 -1.64 -13.03
C PHE A 43 14.12 -2.37 -12.93
N GLY A 44 14.50 -3.09 -14.01
CA GLY A 44 15.77 -3.81 -14.12
C GLY A 44 15.79 -5.19 -13.48
N TYR A 45 14.66 -5.75 -13.04
CA TYR A 45 14.64 -7.11 -12.49
C TYR A 45 14.90 -8.13 -13.61
N PRO A 46 15.96 -8.95 -13.50
CA PRO A 46 16.26 -9.94 -14.53
C PRO A 46 15.24 -11.08 -14.49
N GLU A 47 14.94 -11.63 -15.66
CA GLU A 47 14.20 -12.88 -15.75
C GLU A 47 15.00 -13.98 -15.06
N SER A 48 14.40 -14.64 -14.07
CA SER A 48 15.05 -15.69 -13.28
C SER A 48 14.08 -16.86 -13.11
N PRO A 49 14.53 -18.11 -13.37
CA PRO A 49 13.68 -19.29 -13.21
C PRO A 49 13.06 -19.38 -11.82
N GLY A 50 11.75 -19.61 -11.74
CA GLY A 50 11.01 -19.77 -10.48
C GLY A 50 10.60 -18.47 -9.77
N VAL A 51 11.12 -17.30 -10.19
CA VAL A 51 10.75 -16.01 -9.58
C VAL A 51 9.36 -15.54 -10.01
N GLU A 52 8.91 -15.94 -11.21
CA GLU A 52 7.61 -15.52 -11.75
C GLU A 52 6.44 -15.84 -10.82
N ALA A 53 6.37 -17.06 -10.29
CA ALA A 53 5.29 -17.48 -9.39
C ALA A 53 5.26 -16.65 -8.10
N VAL A 54 6.44 -16.30 -7.57
CA VAL A 54 6.57 -15.46 -6.37
C VAL A 54 6.10 -14.04 -6.66
N ILE A 55 6.46 -13.47 -7.82
CA ILE A 55 6.02 -12.12 -8.22
C ILE A 55 4.50 -12.09 -8.43
N ARG A 56 3.92 -13.11 -9.06
CA ARG A 56 2.45 -13.22 -9.23
C ARG A 56 1.73 -13.31 -7.89
N ALA A 57 2.27 -14.11 -6.95
CA ALA A 57 1.73 -14.20 -5.60
C ALA A 57 1.79 -12.85 -4.88
N PHE A 58 2.88 -12.10 -5.06
CA PHE A 58 3.00 -10.75 -4.54
C PHE A 58 1.97 -9.80 -5.16
N GLY A 59 1.74 -9.89 -6.48
CA GLY A 59 0.67 -9.16 -7.16
C GLY A 59 -0.72 -9.48 -6.61
N ALA A 60 -1.02 -10.76 -6.36
CA ALA A 60 -2.26 -11.20 -5.74
C ALA A 60 -2.43 -10.65 -4.32
N ILE A 61 -1.35 -10.60 -3.53
CA ILE A 61 -1.36 -9.99 -2.18
C ILE A 61 -1.68 -8.49 -2.27
N LEU A 62 -1.07 -7.74 -3.20
CA LEU A 62 -1.38 -6.32 -3.38
C LEU A 62 -2.82 -6.08 -3.81
N LEU A 63 -3.39 -6.94 -4.65
CA LEU A 63 -4.80 -6.83 -5.04
C LEU A 63 -5.75 -7.15 -3.89
N GLY A 64 -5.52 -8.27 -3.20
CA GLY A 64 -6.40 -8.70 -2.12
C GLY A 64 -6.28 -7.81 -0.89
N LEU A 65 -5.05 -7.61 -0.41
CA LEU A 65 -4.78 -6.89 0.84
C LEU A 65 -4.55 -5.40 0.65
N GLY A 66 -4.03 -4.94 -0.48
CA GLY A 66 -3.88 -3.50 -0.75
C GLY A 66 -5.16 -2.90 -1.32
N ALA A 67 -5.54 -3.29 -2.53
CA ALA A 67 -6.72 -2.74 -3.19
C ALA A 67 -8.02 -3.15 -2.47
N GLY A 68 -8.15 -4.43 -2.10
CA GLY A 68 -9.34 -4.93 -1.40
C GLY A 68 -9.62 -4.25 -0.06
N THR A 69 -8.61 -4.09 0.80
CA THR A 69 -8.79 -3.40 2.09
C THR A 69 -9.00 -1.90 1.92
N SER A 70 -8.46 -1.29 0.85
CA SER A 70 -8.67 0.12 0.56
C SER A 70 -10.13 0.47 0.29
N LEU A 71 -10.91 -0.48 -0.24
CA LEU A 71 -12.36 -0.31 -0.41
C LEU A 71 -13.06 -0.06 0.93
N CYS A 72 -12.61 -0.69 2.02
CA CYS A 72 -13.15 -0.44 3.36
C CYS A 72 -13.02 1.03 3.74
N GLY A 73 -11.88 1.66 3.43
CA GLY A 73 -11.60 3.06 3.68
C GLY A 73 -12.34 4.04 2.77
N ILE A 74 -12.50 3.68 1.49
CA ILE A 74 -13.22 4.48 0.51
C ILE A 74 -14.70 4.59 0.89
N PHE A 75 -15.32 3.48 1.26
CA PHE A 75 -16.75 3.39 1.56
C PHE A 75 -17.07 3.56 3.05
N ALA A 76 -16.08 3.79 3.91
CA ALA A 76 -16.31 4.02 5.32
C ALA A 76 -17.11 5.31 5.57
N SER A 77 -18.13 5.18 6.41
CA SER A 77 -18.89 6.29 6.98
C SER A 77 -18.35 6.76 8.32
N ARG A 78 -17.59 5.91 9.02
CA ARG A 78 -17.03 6.12 10.36
C ARG A 78 -15.61 5.59 10.45
N TRP A 79 -14.82 6.10 11.39
CA TRP A 79 -13.39 5.79 11.52
C TRP A 79 -13.10 4.41 12.13
N GLU A 80 -13.87 4.02 13.14
CA GLU A 80 -13.58 2.86 13.99
C GLU A 80 -13.36 1.56 13.20
N PRO A 81 -14.16 1.22 12.15
CA PRO A 81 -13.95 0.00 11.37
C PRO A 81 -12.66 -0.01 10.57
N VAL A 82 -12.13 1.15 10.18
CA VAL A 82 -10.94 1.24 9.33
C VAL A 82 -9.66 1.50 10.12
N GLU A 83 -9.78 1.70 11.43
CA GLU A 83 -8.65 1.96 12.30
C GLU A 83 -7.58 0.86 12.22
N TYR A 84 -8.02 -0.41 12.23
CA TYR A 84 -7.12 -1.56 12.09
C TYR A 84 -6.47 -1.64 10.71
N VAL A 85 -7.18 -1.22 9.66
CA VAL A 85 -6.62 -1.16 8.29
C VAL A 85 -5.50 -0.13 8.24
N VAL A 86 -5.74 1.09 8.74
CA VAL A 86 -4.71 2.15 8.77
C VAL A 86 -3.48 1.73 9.57
N ARG A 87 -3.66 1.11 10.74
CA ARG A 87 -2.53 0.60 11.55
C ARG A 87 -1.76 -0.50 10.80
N GLY A 88 -2.48 -1.41 10.15
CA GLY A 88 -1.89 -2.49 9.36
C GLY A 88 -1.08 -1.95 8.18
N GLU A 89 -1.62 -0.98 7.44
CA GLU A 89 -0.94 -0.35 6.32
C GLU A 89 0.31 0.41 6.77
N ILE A 90 0.26 1.16 7.88
CA ILE A 90 1.45 1.82 8.44
C ILE A 90 2.53 0.78 8.75
N ALA A 91 2.18 -0.31 9.44
CA ALA A 91 3.15 -1.34 9.80
C ALA A 91 3.74 -2.02 8.54
N TYR A 92 2.88 -2.38 7.58
CA TYR A 92 3.29 -2.99 6.32
C TYR A 92 4.22 -2.08 5.51
N LEU A 93 3.86 -0.81 5.33
CA LEU A 93 4.63 0.16 4.55
C LEU A 93 5.97 0.48 5.20
N VAL A 94 6.07 0.50 6.54
CA VAL A 94 7.35 0.58 7.25
C VAL A 94 8.24 -0.61 6.92
N LEU A 95 7.72 -1.84 7.06
CA LEU A 95 8.48 -3.06 6.78
C LEU A 95 8.90 -3.14 5.31
N GLN A 96 7.97 -2.83 4.39
CA GLN A 96 8.22 -2.83 2.96
C GLN A 96 9.30 -1.79 2.58
N THR A 97 9.23 -0.59 3.15
CA THR A 97 10.27 0.44 2.95
C THR A 97 11.63 -0.05 3.42
N ILE A 98 11.71 -0.65 4.62
CA ILE A 98 12.95 -1.22 5.15
C ILE A 98 13.51 -2.29 4.20
N VAL A 99 12.67 -3.21 3.73
CA VAL A 99 13.08 -4.26 2.79
C VAL A 99 13.70 -3.65 1.54
N PHE A 100 13.05 -2.68 0.91
CA PHE A 100 13.58 -2.07 -0.31
C PHE A 100 14.86 -1.25 -0.08
N VAL A 101 14.94 -0.50 1.01
CA VAL A 101 16.15 0.27 1.36
C VAL A 101 17.33 -0.66 1.64
N VAL A 102 17.12 -1.71 2.46
CA VAL A 102 18.18 -2.67 2.78
C VAL A 102 18.61 -3.42 1.52
N SER A 103 17.66 -3.88 0.69
CA SER A 103 17.97 -4.54 -0.58
C SER A 103 18.80 -3.65 -1.51
N ALA A 104 18.51 -2.35 -1.57
CA ALA A 104 19.33 -1.40 -2.33
C ALA A 104 20.76 -1.26 -1.78
N ILE A 105 20.92 -1.23 -0.45
CA ILE A 105 22.22 -1.07 0.22
C ILE A 105 23.10 -2.31 0.01
N ILE A 106 22.54 -3.52 0.16
CA ILE A 106 23.32 -4.77 0.08
C ILE A 106 23.47 -5.29 -1.36
N GLY A 107 22.95 -4.59 -2.36
CA GLY A 107 22.97 -5.02 -3.76
C GLY A 107 22.08 -6.24 -4.04
N SER A 108 21.03 -6.46 -3.25
CA SER A 108 20.05 -7.52 -3.49
C SER A 108 19.02 -7.04 -4.50
N GLY A 109 19.16 -7.48 -5.74
CA GLY A 109 18.32 -7.06 -6.85
C GLY A 109 18.71 -5.67 -7.42
N PRO A 110 17.91 -5.15 -8.37
CA PRO A 110 18.21 -3.92 -9.08
C PRO A 110 18.03 -2.70 -8.18
N VAL A 111 19.04 -1.84 -8.14
CA VAL A 111 19.00 -0.59 -7.36
C VAL A 111 17.83 0.29 -7.78
N LEU A 112 17.57 0.43 -9.09
CA LEU A 112 16.47 1.24 -9.62
C LEU A 112 15.11 0.79 -9.06
N GLY A 113 14.79 -0.50 -9.19
CA GLY A 113 13.53 -1.05 -8.67
C GLY A 113 13.38 -0.86 -7.17
N ASN A 114 14.41 -1.23 -6.40
CA ASN A 114 14.38 -1.06 -4.95
C ASN A 114 14.14 0.40 -4.55
N VAL A 115 14.83 1.36 -5.16
CA VAL A 115 14.64 2.80 -4.87
C VAL A 115 13.25 3.29 -5.24
N VAL A 116 12.73 2.92 -6.42
CA VAL A 116 11.39 3.35 -6.87
C VAL A 116 10.31 2.84 -5.93
N PHE A 117 10.33 1.55 -5.58
CA PHE A 117 9.33 0.99 -4.68
C PHE A 117 9.49 1.51 -3.25
N ALA A 118 10.71 1.77 -2.77
CA ALA A 118 10.91 2.45 -1.48
C ALA A 118 10.26 3.84 -1.45
N ILE A 119 10.43 4.64 -2.51
CA ILE A 119 9.82 5.97 -2.61
C ILE A 119 8.29 5.88 -2.59
N ILE A 120 7.71 4.96 -3.37
CA ILE A 120 6.26 4.73 -3.39
C ILE A 120 5.77 4.35 -1.98
N SER A 121 6.43 3.42 -1.30
CA SER A 121 6.08 3.00 0.06
C SER A 121 6.17 4.15 1.06
N VAL A 122 7.19 5.00 0.97
CA VAL A 122 7.33 6.19 1.84
C VAL A 122 6.21 7.20 1.61
N ILE A 123 5.85 7.48 0.36
CA ILE A 123 4.75 8.41 0.04
C ILE A 123 3.45 7.90 0.64
N LEU A 124 3.12 6.62 0.42
CA LEU A 124 1.92 6.00 0.97
C LEU A 124 1.95 5.97 2.50
N LEU A 125 3.10 5.68 3.10
CA LEU A 125 3.28 5.67 4.56
C LEU A 125 2.97 7.04 5.16
N VAL A 126 3.51 8.10 4.55
CA VAL A 126 3.24 9.48 4.99
C VAL A 126 1.75 9.80 4.90
N LEU A 127 1.07 9.42 3.82
CA LEU A 127 -0.37 9.63 3.68
C LEU A 127 -1.18 8.90 4.76
N PHE A 128 -0.82 7.66 5.08
CA PHE A 128 -1.48 6.91 6.16
C PHE A 128 -1.17 7.48 7.55
N ILE A 129 0.05 7.97 7.80
CA ILE A 129 0.41 8.69 9.03
C ILE A 129 -0.41 9.97 9.17
N ILE A 130 -0.52 10.78 8.11
CA ILE A 130 -1.34 12.00 8.11
C ILE A 130 -2.81 11.64 8.41
N SER A 131 -3.32 10.58 7.78
CA SER A 131 -4.68 10.09 8.01
C SER A 131 -4.89 9.65 9.46
N TRP A 132 -3.92 8.96 10.03
CA TRP A 132 -3.93 8.53 11.43
C TRP A 132 -3.92 9.71 12.40
N VAL A 133 -3.06 10.71 12.18
CA VAL A 133 -2.97 11.91 13.03
C VAL A 133 -4.22 12.77 12.90
N SER A 134 -4.85 12.78 11.72
CA SER A 134 -6.08 13.54 11.44
C SER A 134 -7.36 12.82 11.86
N ARG A 135 -7.27 11.67 12.54
CA ARG A 135 -8.44 10.90 12.96
C ARG A 135 -9.27 11.64 14.01
N PRO A 136 -10.57 11.36 14.10
CA PRO A 136 -11.36 11.84 15.22
C PRO A 136 -10.86 11.28 16.56
N LYS A 137 -10.92 12.11 17.60
CA LYS A 137 -10.49 11.75 18.96
C LYS A 137 -11.62 11.11 19.76
#